data_AF-A0A4Y2SJA9-F1
#
_entry.id   AF-A0A4Y2SJA9-F1
#
_cell.length_a   1.000
_cell.length_b   1.000
_cell.length_c   1.000
_cell.angle_alpha   90.00
_cell.angle_beta   90.00
_cell.angle_gamma   90.00
#
_symmetry.space_group_name_H-M   'P 1'
#
loop_
_entity.id
_entity.type
_entity.pdbx_description
1 polymer ?
#
loop_
_entity_poly.entity_id
_entity_poly.type
_entity_poly.pdbx_seq_one_letter_code
_entity_poly.pdbx_strand_id
1 'polypeptide(L)'
;MDNFSVNKALEIENLKDASYIFQRVNHEFIKLSGAIYDLKITKEMGTAATSARAKYMQYLESERSKEKIERKQLKRKALEEEIDFLKQKKMFLQTNEKAKDLTNEAEKSKDINLFIQSHELRKTISEKEIKINTLDVKLNEKCLELKDI
;
A
#
# COMPACT_ATOMS: atom_id res chain seq x y z
N MET A 1 -7.50 7.70 31.32
CA MET A 1 -8.22 8.10 30.09
C MET A 1 -8.39 6.82 29.31
N ASP A 2 -9.56 6.20 29.44
CA ASP A 2 -9.79 4.86 28.91
C ASP A 2 -10.11 4.95 27.43
N ASN A 3 -9.17 4.47 26.61
CA ASN A 3 -9.34 4.26 25.19
C ASN A 3 -10.32 3.10 24.98
N PHE A 4 -11.62 3.41 24.88
CA PHE A 4 -12.59 2.45 24.36
C PHE A 4 -12.31 2.24 22.87
N SER A 5 -11.67 1.11 22.54
CA SER A 5 -11.72 0.55 21.21
C SER A 5 -13.17 0.15 20.94
N VAL A 6 -13.94 1.04 20.32
CA VAL A 6 -15.32 0.75 19.91
C VAL A 6 -15.24 -0.32 18.83
N ASN A 7 -15.78 -1.50 19.13
CA ASN A 7 -15.84 -2.62 18.20
C ASN A 7 -16.68 -2.19 16.99
N LYS A 8 -16.08 -2.22 15.79
CA LYS A 8 -16.72 -1.78 14.55
C LYS A 8 -18.02 -2.52 14.24
N ALA A 9 -18.16 -3.77 14.68
CA ALA A 9 -19.43 -4.50 14.56
C ALA A 9 -20.53 -3.89 15.45
N LEU A 10 -20.16 -3.49 16.66
CA LEU A 10 -21.06 -2.87 17.64
C LEU A 10 -21.47 -1.46 17.20
N GLU A 11 -20.58 -0.72 16.53
CA GLU A 11 -20.91 0.57 15.92
C GLU A 11 -21.91 0.43 14.76
N ILE A 12 -21.74 -0.57 13.89
CA ILE A 12 -22.68 -0.86 12.80
C ILE A 12 -24.05 -1.28 13.33
N GLU A 13 -24.09 -2.08 14.39
CA GLU A 13 -25.34 -2.51 15.03
C GLU A 13 -26.05 -1.33 15.70
N ASN A 14 -25.33 -0.52 16.48
CA ASN A 14 -25.87 0.69 17.10
C ASN A 14 -26.40 1.68 16.05
N LEU A 15 -25.72 1.82 14.91
CA LEU A 15 -26.19 2.65 13.79
C LEU A 15 -27.47 2.09 13.17
N LYS A 16 -27.61 0.77 13.04
CA LYS A 16 -28.84 0.12 12.56
C LYS A 16 -30.00 0.33 13.54
N ASP A 17 -29.77 0.16 14.83
CA ASP A 17 -30.79 0.36 15.86
C ASP A 17 -31.25 1.81 15.94
N ALA A 18 -30.30 2.76 15.92
CA ALA A 18 -30.64 4.18 15.81
C ALA A 18 -31.43 4.46 14.52
N SER A 19 -31.00 3.91 13.39
CA SER A 19 -31.72 4.05 12.11
C SER A 19 -33.14 3.47 12.17
N TYR A 20 -33.35 2.37 12.90
CA TYR A 20 -34.66 1.76 13.10
C TYR A 20 -35.56 2.61 14.03
N ILE A 21 -35.02 3.12 15.13
CA ILE A 21 -35.73 4.04 16.03
C ILE A 21 -36.16 5.30 15.27
N PHE A 22 -35.28 5.91 14.47
CA PHE A 22 -35.62 7.06 13.64
C PHE A 22 -36.68 6.73 12.59
N GLN A 23 -36.60 5.57 11.93
CA GLN A 23 -37.64 5.13 11.00
C GLN A 23 -39.00 4.99 11.68
N ARG A 24 -39.04 4.42 12.88
CA ARG A 24 -40.28 4.27 13.66
C ARG A 24 -40.85 5.60 14.11
N VAL A 25 -40.03 6.50 14.65
CA VAL A 25 -40.44 7.87 15.05
C VAL A 25 -40.98 8.63 13.84
N ASN A 26 -40.29 8.56 12.70
CA ASN A 26 -40.76 9.15 11.45
C ASN A 26 -42.10 8.52 11.02
N HIS A 27 -42.22 7.19 11.03
CA HIS A 27 -43.47 6.52 10.68
C HIS A 27 -44.65 6.91 11.59
N GLU A 28 -44.43 6.97 12.91
CA GLU A 28 -45.43 7.40 13.90
C GLU A 28 -45.83 8.86 13.66
N PHE A 29 -44.87 9.76 13.45
CA PHE A 29 -45.13 11.18 13.12
C PHE A 29 -45.91 11.35 11.82
N ILE A 30 -45.55 10.58 10.78
CA ILE A 30 -46.25 10.54 9.49
C ILE A 30 -47.70 10.07 9.68
N LYS A 31 -47.92 9.02 10.48
CA LYS A 31 -49.25 8.47 10.76
C LYS A 31 -50.12 9.44 11.59
N LEU A 32 -49.53 10.14 12.56
CA LEU A 32 -50.19 11.14 13.40
C LEU A 32 -50.53 12.43 12.63
N SER A 33 -49.64 12.87 11.73
CA SER A 33 -49.83 14.11 10.98
C SER A 33 -50.97 14.04 9.96
N GLY A 34 -51.35 12.83 9.49
CA GLY A 34 -52.44 12.61 8.53
C GLY A 34 -52.22 13.22 7.13
N ALA A 35 -51.25 14.12 6.98
CA ALA A 35 -51.12 15.06 5.87
C ALA A 35 -50.31 14.52 4.68
N ILE A 36 -49.65 13.37 4.82
CA ILE A 36 -48.81 12.83 3.72
C ILE A 36 -49.64 12.31 2.56
N TYR A 37 -50.87 11.83 2.82
CA TYR A 37 -51.78 11.44 1.76
C TYR A 37 -52.31 12.65 0.97
N ASP A 38 -52.34 13.84 1.58
CA ASP A 38 -52.73 15.11 0.94
C ASP A 38 -51.53 15.89 0.37
N LEU A 39 -50.30 15.40 0.57
CA LEU A 39 -49.08 16.06 0.12
C LEU A 39 -48.92 15.90 -1.39
N LYS A 40 -49.38 16.89 -2.15
CA LYS A 40 -49.19 16.95 -3.59
C LYS A 40 -47.70 17.06 -3.92
N ILE A 41 -47.14 16.03 -4.55
CA ILE A 41 -45.76 16.09 -5.07
C ILE A 41 -45.71 17.18 -6.14
N THR A 42 -45.00 18.26 -5.81
CA THR A 42 -44.83 19.37 -6.75
C THR A 42 -43.65 19.11 -7.68
N LYS A 43 -43.61 19.81 -8.82
CA LYS A 43 -42.52 19.68 -9.81
C LYS A 43 -41.18 20.10 -9.21
N GLU A 44 -41.19 21.06 -8.29
CA GLU A 44 -40.02 21.57 -7.59
C GLU A 44 -39.41 20.47 -6.70
N MET A 45 -40.24 19.71 -5.98
CA MET A 45 -39.78 18.55 -5.18
C MET A 45 -39.11 17.49 -6.07
N GLY A 46 -39.73 17.15 -7.19
CA GLY A 46 -39.15 16.20 -8.16
C GLY A 46 -37.81 16.70 -8.73
N THR A 47 -37.72 18.01 -9.02
CA THR A 47 -36.50 18.64 -9.53
C THR A 47 -35.40 18.65 -8.46
N ALA A 48 -35.73 18.97 -7.21
CA ALA A 48 -34.80 18.94 -6.08
C ALA A 48 -34.27 17.53 -5.83
N ALA A 49 -35.15 16.52 -5.80
CA ALA A 49 -34.76 15.12 -5.64
C ALA A 49 -33.84 14.63 -6.78
N THR A 50 -34.17 15.00 -8.02
CA THR A 50 -33.34 14.66 -9.20
C THR A 50 -31.97 15.34 -9.11
N SER A 51 -31.92 16.63 -8.72
CA SER A 51 -30.67 17.36 -8.54
C SER A 51 -29.81 16.75 -7.42
N ALA A 52 -30.41 16.42 -6.28
CA ALA A 52 -29.73 15.76 -5.17
C ALA A 52 -29.15 14.40 -5.59
N ARG A 53 -29.94 13.59 -6.31
CA ARG A 53 -29.47 12.31 -6.87
C ARG A 53 -28.31 12.51 -7.85
N ALA A 54 -28.38 13.49 -8.74
CA ALA A 54 -27.31 13.78 -9.69
C ALA A 54 -26.02 14.18 -8.97
N LYS A 55 -26.09 15.07 -7.97
CA LYS A 55 -24.94 15.46 -7.14
C LYS A 55 -24.32 14.27 -6.42
N TYR A 56 -25.15 13.39 -5.86
CA TYR A 56 -24.66 12.19 -5.18
C TYR A 56 -23.96 11.22 -6.15
N MET A 57 -24.51 11.02 -7.35
CA MET A 57 -23.87 10.18 -8.36
C MET A 57 -22.52 10.75 -8.83
N GLN A 58 -22.45 12.06 -9.04
CA GLN A 58 -21.19 12.76 -9.35
C GLN A 58 -20.15 12.58 -8.24
N TYR A 59 -20.58 12.71 -6.97
CA TYR A 59 -19.71 12.45 -5.83
C TYR A 59 -19.17 11.01 -5.85
N LEU A 60 -20.03 10.01 -6.02
CA LEU A 60 -19.60 8.60 -6.06
C LEU A 60 -18.62 8.31 -7.21
N GLU A 61 -18.83 8.91 -8.37
CA GLU A 61 -17.90 8.78 -9.49
C GLU A 61 -16.54 9.43 -9.19
N SER A 62 -16.55 10.59 -8.53
CA SER A 62 -15.33 11.27 -8.09
C SER A 62 -14.55 10.43 -7.07
N GLU A 63 -15.22 9.80 -6.10
CA GLU A 63 -14.59 8.94 -5.10
C GLU A 63 -13.97 7.70 -5.75
N ARG A 64 -14.68 7.04 -6.67
CA ARG A 64 -14.13 5.90 -7.43
C ARG A 64 -12.90 6.28 -8.24
N SER A 65 -12.89 7.48 -8.83
CA SER A 65 -11.75 8.00 -9.57
C SER A 65 -10.55 8.24 -8.66
N LYS A 66 -10.76 8.90 -7.50
CA LYS A 66 -9.71 9.11 -6.48
C LYS A 66 -9.13 7.79 -6.00
N GLU A 67 -9.96 6.81 -5.64
CA GLU A 67 -9.47 5.50 -5.19
C GLU A 67 -8.61 4.80 -6.27
N LYS A 68 -8.93 4.97 -7.55
CA LYS A 68 -8.13 4.39 -8.65
C LYS A 68 -6.74 5.03 -8.71
N ILE A 69 -6.67 6.35 -8.52
CA ILE A 69 -5.41 7.10 -8.50
C ILE A 69 -4.61 6.73 -7.25
N GLU A 70 -5.23 6.72 -6.07
CA GLU A 70 -4.58 6.35 -4.81
C GLU A 70 -4.03 4.92 -4.85
N ARG A 71 -4.79 3.95 -5.38
CA ARG A 71 -4.30 2.58 -5.55
C ARG A 71 -3.08 2.50 -6.46
N LYS A 72 -3.04 3.28 -7.55
CA LYS A 72 -1.87 3.36 -8.42
C LYS A 72 -0.67 3.97 -7.69
N GLN A 73 -0.89 5.07 -6.97
CA GLN A 73 0.16 5.75 -6.21
C GLN A 73 0.73 4.85 -5.09
N LEU A 74 -0.12 4.13 -4.36
CA LEU A 74 0.31 3.18 -3.33
C LEU A 74 1.15 2.04 -3.92
N LYS A 75 0.73 1.47 -5.05
CA LYS A 75 1.52 0.44 -5.76
C LYS A 75 2.88 0.97 -6.21
N ARG A 76 2.90 2.18 -6.79
CA ARG A 76 4.13 2.85 -7.22
C ARG A 76 5.08 3.07 -6.04
N LYS A 77 4.57 3.63 -4.94
CA LYS A 77 5.34 3.89 -3.72
C LYS A 77 5.93 2.62 -3.12
N ALA A 78 5.15 1.55 -3.02
CA ALA A 78 5.64 0.27 -2.52
C ALA A 78 6.77 -0.32 -3.37
N LEU A 79 6.68 -0.18 -4.70
CA LEU A 79 7.75 -0.60 -5.61
C LEU A 79 9.00 0.28 -5.52
N GLU A 80 8.83 1.60 -5.38
CA GLU A 80 9.95 2.53 -5.15
C GLU A 80 10.69 2.20 -3.85
N GLU A 81 9.96 1.90 -2.77
CA GLU A 81 10.53 1.45 -1.48
C GLU A 81 11.27 0.10 -1.62
N GLU A 82 10.71 -0.87 -2.37
CA GLU A 82 11.36 -2.16 -2.64
C GLU A 82 12.66 -1.97 -3.44
N ILE A 83 12.64 -1.11 -4.47
CA ILE A 83 13.83 -0.80 -5.28
C ILE A 83 14.92 -0.16 -4.42
N ASP A 84 14.57 0.80 -3.58
CA ASP A 84 15.54 1.47 -2.71
C ASP A 84 16.14 0.51 -1.67
N PHE A 85 15.33 -0.40 -1.12
CA PHE A 85 15.83 -1.47 -0.25
C PHE A 85 16.84 -2.38 -0.99
N LEU A 86 16.53 -2.77 -2.23
CA LEU A 86 17.43 -3.60 -3.05
C LEU A 86 18.74 -2.86 -3.38
N LYS A 87 18.69 -1.56 -3.70
CA LYS A 87 19.89 -0.72 -3.92
C LYS A 87 20.76 -0.66 -2.67
N GLN A 88 20.17 -0.40 -1.51
CA GLN A 88 20.91 -0.35 -0.24
C GLN A 88 21.57 -1.70 0.07
N LYS A 89 20.84 -2.80 -0.12
CA LYS A 89 21.37 -4.16 0.06
C LYS A 89 22.55 -4.45 -0.88
N LYS A 90 22.47 -4.02 -2.13
CA LYS A 90 23.56 -4.15 -3.10
C LYS A 90 24.80 -3.35 -2.67
N MET A 91 24.61 -2.08 -2.31
CA MET A 91 25.71 -1.20 -1.85
C MET A 91 26.44 -1.79 -0.64
N PHE A 92 25.71 -2.35 0.33
CA PHE A 92 26.31 -3.01 1.48
C PHE A 92 27.21 -4.20 1.10
N LEU A 93 26.83 -4.98 0.08
CA LEU A 93 27.64 -6.09 -0.41
C LEU A 93 28.90 -5.62 -1.18
N GLN A 94 28.79 -4.54 -1.95
CA GLN A 94 29.89 -4.00 -2.77
C GLN A 94 31.00 -3.31 -1.95
N THR A 95 30.68 -2.73 -0.79
CA THR A 95 31.65 -1.98 0.03
C THR A 95 32.80 -2.85 0.60
N ASN A 96 32.78 -4.17 0.38
CA ASN A 96 33.81 -5.12 0.84
C ASN A 96 34.91 -5.46 -0.21
N GLU A 97 35.02 -4.74 -1.32
CA GLU A 97 35.91 -5.10 -2.45
C GLU A 97 37.42 -4.83 -2.29
N LYS A 98 37.89 -4.29 -1.15
CA LYS A 98 39.34 -4.08 -0.90
C LYS A 98 40.15 -5.35 -0.60
N ALA A 99 39.53 -6.53 -0.58
CA ALA A 99 40.19 -7.79 -0.21
C ALA A 99 40.86 -8.53 -1.39
N LYS A 100 40.51 -8.21 -2.64
CA LYS A 100 40.94 -8.97 -3.83
C LYS A 100 42.45 -8.88 -4.11
N ASP A 101 43.06 -7.72 -3.84
CA ASP A 101 44.49 -7.50 -4.08
C ASP A 101 45.36 -8.12 -2.97
N LEU A 102 44.90 -8.05 -1.71
CA LEU A 102 45.57 -8.65 -0.56
C LEU A 102 45.65 -10.18 -0.67
N THR A 103 44.66 -10.84 -1.29
CA THR A 103 44.68 -12.29 -1.53
C THR A 103 45.73 -12.74 -2.53
N ASN A 104 46.04 -11.94 -3.55
CA ASN A 104 47.01 -12.29 -4.60
C ASN A 104 48.47 -12.13 -4.13
N GLU A 105 48.72 -11.19 -3.21
CA GLU A 105 50.04 -10.94 -2.65
C GLU A 105 50.42 -11.99 -1.60
N ALA A 106 49.45 -12.43 -0.79
CA ALA A 106 49.61 -13.49 0.21
C ALA A 106 50.03 -14.85 -0.40
N GLU A 107 49.56 -15.17 -1.61
CA GLU A 107 49.89 -16.44 -2.30
C GLU A 107 51.29 -16.49 -2.90
N LYS A 108 51.91 -15.32 -3.14
CA LYS A 108 53.32 -15.26 -3.52
C LYS A 108 54.23 -15.54 -2.33
N SER A 109 53.71 -15.42 -1.11
CA SER A 109 54.41 -15.88 0.09
C SER A 109 54.40 -17.42 0.13
N LYS A 110 55.50 -18.03 0.60
CA LYS A 110 55.57 -19.48 0.79
C LYS A 110 54.88 -19.96 2.08
N ASP A 111 53.95 -19.16 2.62
CA ASP A 111 53.22 -19.48 3.84
C ASP A 111 51.89 -20.21 3.52
N ILE A 112 51.83 -21.48 3.92
CA ILE A 112 50.68 -22.36 3.69
C ILE A 112 49.42 -21.85 4.42
N ASN A 113 49.56 -21.20 5.59
CA ASN A 113 48.41 -20.67 6.32
C ASN A 113 47.74 -19.52 5.58
N LEU A 114 48.55 -18.64 4.97
CA LEU A 114 48.06 -17.53 4.14
C LEU A 114 47.35 -18.04 2.89
N PHE A 115 47.83 -19.14 2.30
CA PHE A 115 47.17 -19.79 1.16
C PHE A 115 45.75 -20.29 1.51
N ILE A 116 45.59 -20.97 2.65
CA ILE A 116 44.29 -21.48 3.11
C ILE A 116 43.30 -20.31 3.34
N GLN A 117 43.74 -19.26 4.06
CA GLN A 117 42.91 -18.09 4.31
C GLN A 117 42.52 -17.36 3.03
N SER A 118 43.45 -17.23 2.07
CA SER A 118 43.19 -16.62 0.77
C SER A 118 42.12 -17.39 -0.03
N HIS A 119 42.18 -18.72 -0.02
CA HIS A 119 41.17 -19.56 -0.67
C HIS A 119 39.77 -19.38 -0.05
N GLU A 120 39.65 -19.35 1.28
CA GLU A 120 38.38 -19.11 1.98
C GLU A 120 37.79 -17.73 1.66
N LEU A 121 38.65 -16.70 1.60
CA LEU A 121 38.26 -15.35 1.21
C LEU A 121 37.74 -15.30 -0.24
N ARG A 122 38.41 -15.97 -1.19
CA ARG A 122 37.93 -16.04 -2.58
C ARG A 122 36.58 -16.71 -2.70
N LYS A 123 36.34 -17.80 -1.98
CA LYS A 123 35.03 -18.46 -1.94
C LYS A 123 33.95 -17.48 -1.47
N THR A 124 34.23 -16.75 -0.39
CA THR A 124 33.32 -15.73 0.15
C THR A 124 33.06 -14.59 -0.84
N ILE A 125 34.10 -14.14 -1.57
CA ILE A 125 33.96 -13.10 -2.61
C ILE A 125 33.08 -13.59 -3.75
N SER A 126 33.34 -14.79 -4.28
CA SER A 126 32.55 -15.38 -5.36
C SER A 126 31.07 -15.54 -4.98
N GLU A 127 30.79 -15.98 -3.76
CA GLU A 127 29.42 -16.04 -3.23
C GLU A 127 28.75 -14.66 -3.14
N LYS A 128 29.50 -13.61 -2.78
CA LYS A 128 28.99 -12.23 -2.75
C LYS A 128 28.73 -11.71 -4.17
N GLU A 129 29.60 -11.98 -5.14
CA GLU A 129 29.42 -11.61 -6.55
C GLU A 129 28.14 -12.22 -7.13
N ILE A 130 27.89 -13.51 -6.86
CA ILE A 130 26.65 -14.19 -7.28
C ILE A 130 25.42 -13.50 -6.67
N LYS A 131 25.47 -13.14 -5.39
CA LYS A 131 24.39 -12.42 -4.70
C LYS A 131 24.17 -11.02 -5.32
N ILE A 132 25.23 -10.30 -5.65
CA ILE A 132 25.14 -8.98 -6.31
C ILE A 132 24.48 -9.11 -7.69
N ASN A 133 24.92 -10.05 -8.51
CA ASN A 133 24.34 -10.30 -9.84
C ASN A 133 22.86 -10.68 -9.73
N THR A 134 22.50 -11.49 -8.74
CA THR A 134 21.10 -11.86 -8.48
C THR A 134 20.26 -10.63 -8.09
N LEU A 135 20.81 -9.72 -7.28
CA LEU A 135 20.13 -8.47 -6.93
C LEU A 135 19.97 -7.56 -8.14
N ASP A 136 20.95 -7.51 -9.05
CA ASP A 136 20.87 -6.70 -10.27
C ASP A 136 19.75 -7.17 -11.21
N VAL A 137 19.58 -8.47 -11.38
CA VAL A 137 18.44 -9.02 -12.15
C VAL A 137 17.12 -8.59 -11.52
N LYS A 138 16.95 -8.78 -10.21
CA LYS A 138 15.72 -8.39 -9.49
C LYS A 138 15.45 -6.89 -9.58
N LEU A 139 16.49 -6.07 -9.49
CA LEU A 139 16.36 -4.62 -9.55
C LEU A 139 15.91 -4.17 -10.95
N ASN A 140 16.44 -4.81 -12.00
CA ASN A 140 16.00 -4.56 -13.37
C ASN A 140 14.53 -4.97 -13.58
N GLU A 141 14.12 -6.14 -13.08
CA GLU A 141 12.72 -6.60 -13.12
C GLU A 141 11.80 -5.58 -12.43
N LYS A 142 12.15 -5.15 -11.22
CA LYS A 142 11.35 -4.17 -10.45
C LYS A 142 11.30 -2.79 -11.11
N CYS A 143 12.40 -2.35 -11.71
CA CYS A 143 12.44 -1.11 -12.50
C CYS A 143 11.57 -1.19 -13.77
N LEU A 144 11.42 -2.37 -14.37
CA LEU A 144 10.50 -2.59 -15.49
C LEU A 144 9.04 -2.56 -15.00
N GLU A 145 8.72 -3.28 -13.91
CA GLU A 145 7.39 -3.24 -13.28
C GLU A 145 6.95 -1.80 -12.95
N LEU A 146 7.88 -0.95 -12.49
CA LEU A 146 7.60 0.46 -12.19
C LEU A 146 7.27 1.31 -13.43
N LYS A 147 7.85 1.00 -14.60
CA LYS A 147 7.56 1.70 -15.86
C LYS A 147 6.15 1.41 -16.38
N ASP A 148 5.59 0.28 -15.99
CA ASP A 148 4.30 -0.22 -16.50
C ASP A 148 3.08 0.24 -15.66
N ILE A 149 3.28 1.08 -14.62
CA ILE A 149 2.23 1.55 -13.68
C ILE A 149 1.69 2.94 -14.01
#